data_AF-A0A918WEG5-F1
#
_entry.id   AF-A0A918WEG5-F1
#
_cell.length_a   1.000
_cell.length_b   1.000
_cell.length_c   1.000
_cell.angle_alpha   90.00
_cell.angle_beta   90.00
_cell.angle_gamma   90.00
#
_symmetry.space_group_name_H-M   'P 1'
#
loop_
_entity.id
_entity.type
_entity.pdbx_description
1 polymer ?
#
loop_
_entity_poly.entity_id
_entity_poly.type
_entity_poly.pdbx_seq_one_letter_code
_entity_poly.pdbx_strand_id
1 'polypeptide(L)'
;MTDSRTGVLARPVRGVKAYSRQTFGACVPTFGIVELDFEPLPEGVAASCEFACTAQPEPEPEYEKALVQGVMRELAGEGTEDPEGRRGGPVSARVVVRALKWHWVDSCEMVFVRLGALAVREALACVEEEREPRPIATRVRLFF
;
A
#
# COMPACT_ATOMS: atom_id res chain seq x y z
N MET A 1 1.85 -23.14 19.91
CA MET A 1 1.73 -23.00 18.45
C MET A 1 0.37 -22.38 18.19
N THR A 2 0.31 -21.05 18.07
CA THR A 2 -0.93 -20.34 17.81
C THR A 2 -1.21 -20.47 16.31
N ASP A 3 -2.28 -21.21 15.97
CA ASP A 3 -2.80 -21.34 14.61
C ASP A 3 -3.20 -19.93 14.13
N SER A 4 -2.26 -19.26 13.47
CA SER A 4 -2.46 -17.93 12.93
C SER A 4 -3.14 -18.12 11.59
N ARG A 5 -4.47 -18.31 11.61
CA ARG A 5 -5.27 -18.38 10.38
C ARG A 5 -5.05 -17.09 9.61
N THR A 6 -4.39 -17.20 8.47
CA THR A 6 -4.32 -16.13 7.48
C THR A 6 -5.74 -15.82 7.04
N GLY A 7 -6.23 -14.63 7.38
CA GLY A 7 -7.51 -14.14 6.93
C GLY A 7 -7.52 -13.93 5.42
N VAL A 8 -8.71 -13.79 4.86
CA VAL A 8 -8.91 -13.51 3.45
C VAL A 8 -9.68 -12.21 3.33
N LEU A 9 -9.37 -11.37 2.33
CA LEU A 9 -10.19 -10.19 2.05
C LEU A 9 -11.61 -10.62 1.70
N ALA A 10 -12.63 -10.12 2.41
CA ALA A 10 -14.00 -10.60 2.26
C ALA A 10 -14.70 -10.18 0.96
N ARG A 11 -14.26 -9.08 0.34
CA ARG A 11 -14.80 -8.56 -0.92
C ARG A 11 -13.73 -7.77 -1.70
N PRO A 12 -13.91 -7.58 -3.00
CA PRO A 12 -13.07 -6.66 -3.76
C PRO A 12 -13.12 -5.23 -3.22
N VAL A 13 -11.97 -4.56 -3.23
CA VAL A 13 -11.84 -3.13 -2.94
C VAL A 13 -10.98 -2.51 -4.03
N ARG A 14 -11.55 -1.62 -4.84
CA ARG A 14 -10.91 -1.08 -6.05
C ARG A 14 -10.76 0.42 -5.99
N GLY A 15 -9.75 0.96 -6.67
CA GLY A 15 -9.50 2.39 -6.74
C GLY A 15 -9.00 2.99 -5.43
N VAL A 16 -8.28 2.22 -4.61
CA VAL A 16 -7.66 2.72 -3.38
C VAL A 16 -6.54 3.68 -3.76
N LYS A 17 -6.66 4.95 -3.36
CA LYS A 17 -5.71 6.01 -3.73
C LYS A 17 -4.97 6.50 -2.51
N ALA A 18 -3.65 6.42 -2.54
CA ALA A 18 -2.78 7.02 -1.54
C ALA A 18 -1.78 7.95 -2.21
N TYR A 19 -1.60 9.14 -1.65
CA TYR A 19 -0.64 10.10 -2.16
C TYR A 19 0.06 10.85 -1.03
N SER A 20 1.32 11.17 -1.29
CA SER A 20 2.12 12.07 -0.48
C SER A 20 2.51 13.27 -1.34
N ARG A 21 2.14 14.47 -0.89
CA ARG A 21 2.52 15.72 -1.58
C ARG A 21 3.85 16.21 -1.05
N GLN A 22 4.71 16.69 -1.94
CA GLN A 22 5.91 17.41 -1.55
C GLN A 22 5.53 18.56 -0.62
N THR A 23 6.21 18.64 0.53
CA THR A 23 6.07 19.79 1.42
C THR A 23 6.98 20.90 0.92
N PHE A 24 6.42 22.03 0.48
CA PHE A 24 7.20 23.22 0.14
C PHE A 24 8.11 23.59 1.32
N GLY A 25 9.43 23.66 1.08
CA GLY A 25 10.44 23.97 2.09
C GLY A 25 11.04 22.77 2.84
N ALA A 26 10.62 21.54 2.54
CA ALA A 26 11.29 20.34 3.04
C ALA A 26 12.40 19.91 2.06
N CYS A 27 13.62 19.74 2.55
CA CYS A 27 14.78 19.27 1.76
C CYS A 27 14.70 17.78 1.38
N VAL A 28 13.55 17.12 1.60
CA VAL A 28 13.44 15.66 1.58
C VAL A 28 12.42 15.23 0.52
N PRO A 29 12.80 14.33 -0.41
CA PRO A 29 11.89 13.77 -1.40
C PRO A 29 10.80 12.96 -0.69
N THR A 30 9.55 13.41 -0.84
CA THR A 30 8.38 12.81 -0.19
C THR A 30 7.19 12.63 -1.15
N PHE A 31 7.39 12.87 -2.44
CA PHE A 31 6.35 12.76 -3.47
C PHE A 31 6.12 11.31 -3.89
N GLY A 32 4.86 10.92 -4.00
CA GLY A 32 4.44 9.67 -4.61
C GLY A 32 2.92 9.58 -4.68
N ILE A 33 2.41 8.92 -5.71
CA ILE A 33 0.97 8.63 -5.86
C ILE A 33 0.83 7.17 -6.29
N VAL A 34 -0.08 6.45 -5.67
CA VAL A 34 -0.43 5.08 -6.05
C VAL A 34 -1.95 4.89 -6.12
N GLU A 35 -2.37 4.03 -7.03
CA GLU A 35 -3.73 3.52 -7.12
C GLU A 35 -3.69 2.00 -7.18
N LEU A 36 -4.37 1.33 -6.25
CA LEU A 36 -4.36 -0.12 -6.09
C LEU A 36 -5.78 -0.68 -6.08
N ASP A 37 -5.94 -1.88 -6.64
CA ASP A 37 -7.09 -2.74 -6.43
C ASP A 37 -6.68 -3.94 -5.57
N PHE A 38 -7.59 -4.41 -4.74
CA PHE A 38 -7.44 -5.56 -3.86
C PHE A 38 -8.56 -6.55 -4.18
N GLU A 39 -8.17 -7.73 -4.64
CA GLU A 39 -9.07 -8.84 -4.94
C GLU A 39 -8.93 -9.94 -3.89
N PRO A 40 -10.04 -10.51 -3.39
CA PRO A 40 -10.02 -11.72 -2.59
C PRO A 40 -9.28 -12.86 -3.28
N LEU A 41 -8.53 -13.63 -2.50
CA LEU A 41 -7.94 -14.89 -2.95
C LEU A 41 -8.63 -16.07 -2.25
N PRO A 42 -8.62 -17.28 -2.81
CA PRO A 42 -9.04 -18.45 -2.05
C PRO A 42 -8.17 -18.64 -0.79
N GLU A 43 -8.76 -19.24 0.26
CA GLU A 43 -8.02 -19.57 1.49
C GLU A 43 -6.81 -20.46 1.16
N GLY A 44 -5.68 -20.19 1.82
CA GLY A 44 -4.42 -20.92 1.60
C GLY A 44 -3.60 -20.47 0.38
N VAL A 45 -4.12 -19.58 -0.47
CA VAL A 45 -3.32 -18.94 -1.53
C VAL A 45 -2.53 -17.79 -0.92
N ALA A 46 -1.24 -17.68 -1.26
CA ALA A 46 -0.39 -16.58 -0.79
C ALA A 46 -0.78 -15.25 -1.45
N ALA A 47 -0.64 -14.15 -0.70
CA ALA A 47 -0.81 -12.81 -1.24
C ALA A 47 0.15 -12.56 -2.41
N SER A 48 -0.29 -11.75 -3.37
CA SER A 48 0.51 -11.38 -4.54
C SER A 48 0.29 -9.92 -4.90
N CYS A 49 1.27 -9.32 -5.56
CA CYS A 49 1.20 -7.95 -6.06
C CYS A 49 1.70 -7.94 -7.51
N GLU A 50 0.88 -7.40 -8.41
CA GLU A 50 1.16 -7.32 -9.84
C GLU A 50 0.92 -5.90 -10.36
N PHE A 51 1.71 -5.50 -11.36
CA PHE A 51 1.58 -4.19 -11.99
C PHE A 51 0.76 -4.31 -13.27
N ALA A 52 -0.41 -3.66 -13.29
CA ALA A 52 -1.21 -3.48 -14.50
C ALA A 52 -0.91 -2.15 -15.21
N CYS A 53 -0.09 -1.29 -14.61
CA CYS A 53 0.37 -0.02 -15.17
C CYS A 53 1.19 -0.27 -16.43
N THR A 54 0.81 0.32 -17.57
CA THR A 54 1.57 0.25 -18.82
C THR A 54 2.02 1.61 -19.37
N ALA A 55 1.92 2.71 -18.61
CA ALA A 55 2.35 4.02 -19.13
C ALA A 55 2.75 5.07 -18.07
N GLN A 56 3.93 5.66 -18.32
CA GLN A 56 4.47 6.99 -17.96
C GLN A 56 4.18 7.60 -16.56
N PRO A 57 5.21 7.99 -15.79
CA PRO A 57 6.64 7.88 -16.09
C PRO A 57 7.08 6.42 -16.32
N GLU A 58 8.25 6.22 -16.94
CA GLU A 58 8.80 4.88 -17.17
C GLU A 58 8.80 4.08 -15.85
N PRO A 59 8.66 2.75 -15.92
CA PRO A 59 8.81 1.89 -14.74
C PRO A 59 10.08 2.26 -13.99
N GLU A 60 9.98 2.44 -12.68
CA GLU A 60 11.13 2.64 -11.79
C GLU A 60 11.21 1.44 -10.84
N PRO A 61 12.03 0.42 -11.16
CA PRO A 61 12.05 -0.85 -10.45
C PRO A 61 12.28 -0.72 -8.96
N GLU A 62 13.04 0.28 -8.50
CA GLU A 62 13.29 0.51 -7.08
C GLU A 62 12.01 0.94 -6.34
N TYR A 63 11.21 1.81 -6.96
CA TYR A 63 9.95 2.29 -6.39
C TYR A 63 8.86 1.23 -6.46
N GLU A 64 8.82 0.43 -7.52
CA GLU A 64 7.92 -0.72 -7.63
C GLU A 64 8.23 -1.75 -6.54
N LYS A 65 9.50 -2.12 -6.36
CA LYS A 65 9.95 -3.04 -5.32
C LYS A 65 9.62 -2.50 -3.93
N ALA A 66 9.83 -1.21 -3.69
CA ALA A 66 9.52 -0.56 -2.43
C ALA A 66 8.01 -0.55 -2.14
N LEU A 67 7.17 -0.30 -3.16
CA LEU A 67 5.72 -0.40 -3.04
C LEU A 67 5.29 -1.82 -2.67
N VAL A 68 5.79 -2.83 -3.38
CA VAL A 68 5.51 -4.24 -3.10
C VAL A 68 5.94 -4.60 -1.68
N GLN A 69 7.11 -4.17 -1.23
CA GLN A 69 7.57 -4.40 0.14
C GLN A 69 6.60 -3.82 1.18
N GLY A 70 6.11 -2.59 0.97
CA GLY A 70 5.13 -1.95 1.84
C GLY A 70 3.81 -2.72 1.91
N VAL A 71 3.28 -3.08 0.74
CA VAL A 71 2.03 -3.87 0.61
C VAL A 71 2.16 -5.22 1.30
N MET A 72 3.22 -5.98 0.99
CA MET A 72 3.37 -7.36 1.47
C MET A 72 3.62 -7.42 2.97
N ARG A 73 4.40 -6.48 3.53
CA ARG A 73 4.62 -6.40 4.99
C ARG A 73 3.34 -6.07 5.75
N GLU A 74 2.53 -5.15 5.21
CA GLU A 74 1.27 -4.77 5.85
C GLU A 74 0.25 -5.91 5.76
N LEU A 75 0.13 -6.59 4.62
CA LEU A 75 -0.70 -7.79 4.47
C LEU A 75 -0.25 -8.95 5.38
N ALA A 76 1.05 -9.07 5.67
CA ALA A 76 1.57 -10.05 6.61
C ALA A 76 1.31 -9.69 8.09
N GLY A 77 0.73 -8.53 8.39
CA GLY A 77 0.56 -8.04 9.77
C GLY A 77 1.89 -7.61 10.44
N GLU A 78 2.95 -7.45 9.65
CA GLU A 78 4.29 -7.06 10.14
C GLU A 78 4.47 -5.54 10.22
N GLY A 79 3.53 -4.77 9.67
CA GLY A 79 3.52 -3.30 9.71
C GLY A 79 3.76 -2.77 11.13
N THR A 80 4.77 -1.91 11.27
CA THR A 80 5.25 -1.40 12.57
C THR A 80 4.71 -0.02 12.93
N GLU A 81 4.08 0.67 11.98
CA GLU A 81 3.74 2.09 12.11
C GLU A 81 2.23 2.33 12.23
N ASP A 82 1.54 1.50 13.01
CA ASP A 82 0.21 1.86 13.48
C ASP A 82 0.28 2.55 14.85
N PRO A 83 0.09 3.88 14.93
CA PRO A 83 -0.02 4.56 16.21
C PRO A 83 -1.26 4.13 17.02
N GLU A 84 -2.25 3.45 16.41
CA GLU A 84 -3.44 2.93 17.09
C GLU A 84 -3.32 1.45 17.50
N GLY A 85 -2.21 0.77 17.20
CA GLY A 85 -1.93 -0.59 17.66
C GLY A 85 -2.84 -1.70 17.12
N ARG A 86 -3.63 -1.45 16.07
CA ARG A 86 -4.42 -2.46 15.34
C ARG A 86 -3.49 -3.31 14.48
N ARG A 87 -2.76 -4.23 15.11
CA ARG A 87 -2.17 -5.37 14.40
C ARG A 87 -3.29 -6.36 14.05
N GLY A 88 -3.81 -6.24 12.83
CA GLY A 88 -4.59 -7.31 12.21
C GLY A 88 -3.72 -8.55 11.99
N GLY A 89 -4.34 -9.73 11.99
CA GLY A 89 -3.66 -10.95 11.54
C GLY A 89 -3.31 -10.89 10.05
N PRO A 90 -2.45 -11.80 9.54
CA PRO A 90 -2.11 -11.85 8.13
C PRO A 90 -3.36 -11.95 7.24
N VAL A 91 -3.41 -11.22 6.13
CA VAL A 91 -4.50 -11.24 5.16
C VAL A 91 -3.97 -11.60 3.77
N SER A 92 -4.61 -12.56 3.11
CA SER A 92 -4.33 -12.88 1.71
C SER A 92 -5.22 -12.10 0.75
N ALA A 93 -4.59 -11.43 -0.21
CA ALA A 93 -5.23 -10.70 -1.30
C ALA A 93 -4.32 -10.66 -2.53
N ARG A 94 -4.93 -10.58 -3.71
CA ARG A 94 -4.23 -10.21 -4.95
C ARG A 94 -4.32 -8.71 -5.10
N VAL A 95 -3.17 -8.06 -5.19
CA VAL A 95 -3.05 -6.61 -5.32
C VAL A 95 -2.67 -6.27 -6.75
N VAL A 96 -3.45 -5.39 -7.37
CA VAL A 96 -3.21 -4.92 -8.74
C VAL A 96 -2.86 -3.44 -8.69
N VAL A 97 -1.61 -3.10 -9.02
CA VAL A 97 -1.16 -1.71 -9.12
C VAL A 97 -1.67 -1.11 -10.42
N ARG A 98 -2.61 -0.17 -10.32
CA ARG A 98 -3.27 0.54 -11.43
C ARG A 98 -2.56 1.81 -11.84
N ALA A 99 -1.96 2.50 -10.88
CA ALA A 99 -1.10 3.65 -11.13
C ALA A 99 0.04 3.70 -10.10
N LEU A 100 1.23 4.07 -10.56
CA LEU A 100 2.36 4.50 -9.73
C LEU A 100 2.95 5.73 -10.39
N LYS A 101 2.90 6.87 -9.70
CA LYS A 101 3.50 8.12 -10.17
C LYS A 101 4.61 8.55 -9.22
N TRP A 102 5.76 8.85 -9.81
CA TRP A 102 6.97 9.28 -9.14
C TRP A 102 7.54 10.53 -9.82
N HIS A 103 8.52 11.16 -9.17
CA HIS A 103 9.29 12.26 -9.71
C HIS A 103 10.77 12.06 -9.39
N TRP A 104 11.65 12.21 -10.37
CA TRP A 104 13.07 11.86 -10.25
C TRP A 104 13.82 12.63 -9.15
N VAL A 105 13.37 13.83 -8.77
CA VAL A 105 13.95 14.59 -7.63
C VAL A 105 13.16 14.39 -6.35
N ASP A 106 11.84 14.29 -6.45
CA ASP A 106 10.97 14.45 -5.29
C ASP A 106 10.50 13.12 -4.71
N SER A 107 10.84 12.00 -5.33
CA SER A 107 10.47 10.66 -4.86
C SER A 107 11.66 9.91 -4.25
N CYS A 108 11.36 9.03 -3.29
CA CYS A 108 12.30 8.05 -2.76
C CYS A 108 11.54 6.77 -2.38
N GLU A 109 12.26 5.65 -2.26
CA GLU A 109 11.69 4.32 -2.01
C GLU A 109 10.81 4.29 -0.76
N MET A 110 11.23 4.97 0.31
CA MET A 110 10.52 4.99 1.58
C MET A 110 9.08 5.53 1.46
N VAL A 111 8.85 6.48 0.55
CA VAL A 111 7.50 6.98 0.26
C VAL A 111 6.63 5.84 -0.25
N PHE A 112 7.13 5.02 -1.16
CA PHE A 112 6.36 3.92 -1.76
C PHE A 112 6.14 2.76 -0.78
N VAL A 113 7.09 2.47 0.10
CA VAL A 113 6.87 1.54 1.24
C VAL A 113 5.67 2.02 2.07
N ARG A 114 5.67 3.30 2.44
CA ARG A 114 4.60 3.88 3.28
C ARG A 114 3.26 3.94 2.55
N LEU A 115 3.24 4.33 1.28
CA LEU A 115 2.01 4.39 0.47
C LEU A 115 1.40 2.99 0.28
N GLY A 116 2.22 1.95 0.09
CA GLY A 116 1.75 0.56 0.03
C GLY A 116 1.05 0.11 1.31
N ALA A 117 1.67 0.37 2.46
CA ALA A 117 1.08 0.04 3.75
C ALA A 117 -0.24 0.80 3.99
N LEU A 118 -0.29 2.10 3.69
CA LEU A 118 -1.51 2.91 3.83
C LEU A 118 -2.65 2.42 2.95
N ALA A 119 -2.36 1.99 1.73
CA ALA A 119 -3.38 1.46 0.83
C ALA A 119 -3.97 0.12 1.32
N VAL A 120 -3.14 -0.77 1.89
CA VAL A 120 -3.63 -2.00 2.52
C VAL A 120 -4.55 -1.69 3.68
N ARG A 121 -4.15 -0.79 4.59
CA ARG A 121 -4.98 -0.39 5.75
C ARG A 121 -6.33 0.15 5.32
N GLU A 122 -6.36 0.99 4.29
CA GLU A 122 -7.60 1.52 3.74
C GLU A 122 -8.48 0.43 3.15
N ALA A 123 -7.90 -0.52 2.43
CA ALA A 123 -8.66 -1.64 1.88
C ALA A 123 -9.30 -2.48 3.01
N LEU A 124 -8.55 -2.77 4.07
CA LEU A 124 -9.07 -3.48 5.24
C LEU A 124 -10.17 -2.70 5.95
N ALA A 125 -9.97 -1.40 6.16
CA ALA A 125 -10.97 -0.52 6.76
C ALA A 125 -12.24 -0.42 5.90
N CYS A 126 -12.11 -0.41 4.57
CA CYS A 126 -13.27 -0.46 3.66
C CYS A 126 -14.10 -1.72 3.87
N VAL A 127 -13.44 -2.87 4.04
CA VAL A 127 -14.14 -4.13 4.30
C VAL A 127 -14.81 -4.11 5.68
N GLU A 128 -14.09 -3.70 6.71
CA GLU A 128 -14.61 -3.63 8.09
C GLU A 128 -15.79 -2.67 8.23
N GLU A 129 -15.73 -1.51 7.59
CA GLU A 129 -16.75 -0.45 7.67
C GLU A 129 -17.78 -0.50 6.54
N GLU A 130 -17.75 -1.53 5.68
CA GLU A 130 -18.65 -1.68 4.52
C GLU A 130 -18.77 -0.42 3.63
N ARG A 131 -17.64 0.23 3.36
CA ARG A 131 -17.58 1.51 2.64
C ARG A 131 -16.69 1.49 1.40
N GLU A 132 -16.87 2.50 0.55
CA GLU A 132 -15.97 2.76 -0.57
C GLU A 132 -14.63 3.37 -0.10
N PRO A 133 -13.54 3.18 -0.88
CA PRO A 133 -12.25 3.80 -0.59
C PRO A 133 -12.29 5.31 -0.60
N ARG A 134 -11.59 5.90 0.37
CA ARG A 134 -11.38 7.35 0.48
C ARG A 134 -9.93 7.67 0.10
N PRO A 135 -9.68 8.74 -0.66
CA PRO A 135 -8.32 9.14 -0.96
C PRO A 135 -7.52 9.46 0.31
N ILE A 136 -6.36 8.83 0.47
CA ILE A 136 -5.44 9.11 1.57
C ILE A 136 -4.44 10.17 1.15
N ALA A 137 -4.47 11.30 1.85
CA ALA A 137 -3.42 12.31 1.81
C ALA A 137 -2.50 12.11 3.01
N THR A 138 -1.25 11.75 2.77
CA THR A 138 -0.24 11.63 3.83
C THR A 138 0.86 12.67 3.67
N ARG A 139 1.57 12.93 4.78
CA ARG A 139 2.87 13.59 4.77
C ARG A 139 3.87 12.57 5.29
N VAL A 140 4.57 11.90 4.37
CA VAL A 140 5.64 10.98 4.77
C VAL A 140 6.70 11.79 5.50
N ARG A 141 6.92 11.49 6.78
CA ARG A 141 8.06 11.99 7.53
C ARG A 141 9.13 10.90 7.47
N LEU A 142 10.26 11.20 6.83
CA LEU A 142 11.42 10.31 6.92
C LEU A 142 12.03 10.50 8.31
N PHE A 143 11.88 9.50 9.17
CA PHE A 143 12.67 9.40 10.39
C PHE A 143 13.97 8.68 10.01
N PHE A 144 15.09 9.40 10.04
CA PHE A 144 16.43 8.84 9.87
C PHE A 144 16.98 8.36 11.22
#